data_AF-A0A643JYC4-F1
#
_entry.id   AF-A0A643JYC4-F1
#
_cell.length_a   1.000
_cell.length_b   1.000
_cell.length_c   1.000
_cell.angle_alpha   90.00
_cell.angle_beta   90.00
_cell.angle_gamma   90.00
#
_symmetry.space_group_name_H-M   'P 1'
#
loop_
_entity.id
_entity.type
_entity.pdbx_description
1 polymer ?
#
loop_
_entity_poly.entity_id
_entity_poly.type
_entity_poly.pdbx_seq_one_letter_code
_entity_poly.pdbx_strand_id
1 'polypeptide(L)'
;MKKDTFSTSRRSVLRLGAMSALGIGVGIPAVSGSALAHDCPRTPGFWANHPDHPNWHTDSAKKASEKYGVTHENLLAPSKGDKKLIMAKHLMATILNFQGREDDYQDDGCVDAEITMDGQYDGWTVRTVKQEAQQWYKYASDGQKKWVIQINGNELDGEALKDVLDYWNNDPAKLGLYGCDCK
;
A
#
# COMPACT_ATOMS: atom_id res chain seq x y z
N MET A 1 -14.96 -20.81 -54.27
CA MET A 1 -13.96 -19.74 -54.12
C MET A 1 -13.87 -19.34 -52.66
N LYS A 2 -12.66 -19.41 -52.09
CA LYS A 2 -12.36 -19.15 -50.67
C LYS A 2 -12.54 -17.65 -50.39
N LYS A 3 -13.20 -17.31 -49.28
CA LYS A 3 -13.19 -15.94 -48.73
C LYS A 3 -12.13 -15.90 -47.64
N ASP A 4 -11.01 -15.27 -47.97
CA ASP A 4 -9.93 -14.96 -47.05
C ASP A 4 -10.42 -13.96 -46.00
N THR A 5 -10.52 -14.42 -44.76
CA THR A 5 -10.80 -13.57 -43.61
C THR A 5 -9.46 -13.06 -43.09
N PHE A 6 -9.10 -11.83 -43.46
CA PHE A 6 -7.93 -11.16 -42.92
C PHE A 6 -8.12 -10.94 -41.41
N SER A 7 -7.30 -11.68 -40.64
CA SER A 7 -7.08 -11.52 -39.22
C SER A 7 -6.41 -10.18 -38.94
N THR A 8 -7.20 -9.18 -38.55
CA THR A 8 -6.65 -7.93 -38.03
C THR A 8 -6.28 -8.13 -36.55
N SER A 9 -5.01 -8.46 -36.35
CA SER A 9 -4.30 -8.53 -35.08
C SER A 9 -4.60 -7.34 -34.15
N ARG A 10 -4.84 -7.63 -32.86
CA ARG A 10 -5.15 -6.71 -31.76
C ARG A 10 -4.01 -5.74 -31.36
N ARG A 11 -3.16 -5.31 -32.31
CA ARG A 11 -1.97 -4.48 -32.05
C ARG A 11 -2.00 -3.06 -32.63
N SER A 12 -3.13 -2.59 -33.17
CA SER A 12 -3.24 -1.26 -33.81
C SER A 12 -4.22 -0.26 -33.15
N VAL A 13 -4.68 -0.49 -31.92
CA VAL A 13 -5.59 0.49 -31.22
C VAL A 13 -4.81 1.46 -30.30
N LEU A 14 -3.49 1.36 -30.24
CA LEU A 14 -2.66 2.38 -29.58
C LEU A 14 -2.29 3.45 -30.60
N ARG A 15 -2.75 4.68 -30.32
CA ARG A 15 -2.56 5.97 -31.04
C ARG A 15 -3.72 6.37 -31.95
N LEU A 16 -4.83 6.81 -31.38
CA LEU A 16 -5.64 7.91 -31.93
C LEU A 16 -6.59 8.43 -30.85
N GLY A 17 -6.33 9.64 -30.34
CA GLY A 17 -7.17 10.25 -29.30
C GLY A 17 -6.53 11.53 -28.77
N ALA A 18 -6.24 12.45 -29.68
CA ALA A 18 -5.66 13.75 -29.39
C ALA A 18 -6.71 14.72 -28.81
N MET A 19 -6.25 15.52 -27.84
CA MET A 19 -6.47 16.96 -27.68
C MET A 19 -7.78 17.56 -28.22
N SER A 20 -8.63 18.09 -27.33
CA SER A 20 -9.45 19.30 -27.54
C SER A 20 -10.25 19.64 -26.28
N ALA A 21 -9.77 20.60 -25.47
CA ALA A 21 -10.62 21.42 -24.59
C ALA A 21 -9.83 22.60 -24.01
N LEU A 22 -9.47 23.56 -24.88
CA LEU A 22 -9.19 24.93 -24.47
C LEU A 22 -10.43 25.76 -24.79
N GLY A 23 -11.13 26.26 -23.77
CA GLY A 23 -12.31 27.11 -23.91
C GLY A 23 -12.64 27.75 -22.57
N ILE A 24 -12.23 29.01 -22.44
CA ILE A 24 -12.28 29.86 -21.24
C ILE A 24 -13.72 30.13 -20.80
N GLY A 25 -13.98 30.04 -19.48
CA GLY A 25 -15.26 30.42 -18.89
C GLY A 25 -15.15 30.71 -17.39
N VAL A 26 -14.86 31.97 -17.06
CA VAL A 26 -15.23 32.74 -15.86
C VAL A 26 -15.03 32.08 -14.48
N GLY A 27 -14.10 32.66 -13.72
CA GLY A 27 -13.75 32.26 -12.36
C GLY A 27 -14.94 32.13 -11.41
N ILE A 28 -15.17 30.89 -10.98
CA ILE A 28 -15.52 30.60 -9.61
C ILE A 28 -14.19 30.26 -8.95
N PRO A 29 -13.75 30.95 -7.88
CA PRO A 29 -12.63 30.45 -7.12
C PRO A 29 -13.16 29.18 -6.44
N ALA A 30 -12.95 28.03 -7.07
CA ALA A 30 -13.04 26.75 -6.39
C ALA A 30 -11.81 26.62 -5.47
N VAL A 31 -11.68 27.56 -4.54
CA VAL A 31 -11.17 27.29 -3.19
C VAL A 31 -12.28 26.59 -2.41
N SER A 32 -12.83 25.51 -2.98
CA SER A 32 -13.24 24.40 -2.15
C SER A 32 -11.93 23.78 -1.71
N GLY A 33 -11.41 24.26 -0.57
CA GLY A 33 -10.31 23.63 0.11
C GLY A 33 -10.72 22.21 0.45
N SER A 34 -10.44 21.28 -0.47
CA SER A 34 -10.27 19.87 -0.13
C SER A 34 -8.89 19.74 0.51
N ALA A 35 -8.74 20.36 1.68
CA ALA A 35 -7.78 19.94 2.69
C ALA A 35 -8.15 18.56 3.30
N LEU A 36 -9.12 17.87 2.70
CA LEU A 36 -9.56 16.51 2.97
C LEU A 36 -9.39 15.64 1.71
N ALA A 37 -8.30 15.80 0.96
CA ALA A 37 -7.84 14.70 0.14
C ALA A 37 -7.35 13.63 1.13
N HIS A 38 -8.23 12.71 1.54
CA HIS A 38 -7.83 11.56 2.36
C HIS A 38 -6.60 10.94 1.71
N ASP A 39 -5.48 10.93 2.43
CA ASP A 39 -4.16 10.72 1.82
C ASP A 39 -4.00 9.24 1.48
N CYS A 40 -4.49 8.86 0.30
CA CYS A 40 -4.65 7.51 -0.24
C CYS A 40 -3.45 6.62 0.05
N PRO A 41 -3.63 5.33 0.40
CA PRO A 41 -2.51 4.44 0.61
C PRO A 41 -1.71 4.35 -0.69
N ARG A 42 -0.39 4.54 -0.58
CA ARG A 42 0.53 4.48 -1.70
C ARG A 42 1.30 3.17 -1.69
N THR A 43 1.61 2.70 -2.90
CA THR A 43 2.34 1.44 -3.09
C THR A 43 3.79 1.56 -2.63
N PRO A 44 4.48 0.45 -2.30
CA PRO A 44 5.92 0.45 -2.08
C PRO A 44 6.69 1.05 -3.27
N GLY A 45 6.17 0.87 -4.50
CA GLY A 45 6.75 1.45 -5.71
C GLY A 45 6.67 2.96 -5.76
N PHE A 46 5.57 3.56 -5.29
CA PHE A 46 5.47 5.01 -5.15
C PHE A 46 6.54 5.52 -4.16
N TRP A 47 6.58 4.94 -2.96
CA TRP A 47 7.49 5.38 -1.90
C TRP A 47 8.98 5.28 -2.27
N ALA A 48 9.37 4.24 -3.02
CA ALA A 48 10.73 4.09 -3.51
C ALA A 48 11.14 5.19 -4.50
N ASN A 49 10.18 5.69 -5.30
CA ASN A 49 10.42 6.69 -6.34
C ASN A 49 10.20 8.15 -5.88
N HIS A 50 9.68 8.36 -4.67
CA HIS A 50 9.42 9.69 -4.10
C HIS A 50 10.10 9.84 -2.73
N PRO A 51 11.44 9.78 -2.67
CA PRO A 51 12.19 9.87 -1.40
C PRO A 51 12.14 11.25 -0.76
N ASP A 52 11.75 12.27 -1.51
CA ASP A 52 11.54 13.66 -1.11
C ASP A 52 10.15 13.92 -0.52
N HIS A 53 9.26 12.91 -0.51
CA HIS A 53 7.93 13.05 0.07
C HIS A 53 8.02 13.33 1.59
N PRO A 54 7.25 14.29 2.14
CA PRO A 54 7.34 14.68 3.56
C PRO A 54 7.27 13.52 4.55
N ASN A 55 6.41 12.53 4.29
CA ASN A 55 6.25 11.35 5.15
C ASN A 55 7.55 10.56 5.39
N TRP A 56 8.50 10.55 4.43
CA TRP A 56 9.82 9.93 4.62
C TRP A 56 10.70 10.66 5.63
N HIS A 57 10.46 11.96 5.84
CA HIS A 57 11.28 12.81 6.69
C HIS A 57 10.79 12.93 8.13
N THR A 58 9.63 12.31 8.43
CA THR A 58 9.09 12.20 9.79
C THR A 58 10.00 11.36 10.69
N ASP A 59 10.01 11.65 11.99
CA ASP A 59 10.79 10.88 12.96
C ASP A 59 10.34 9.42 13.05
N SER A 60 9.04 9.16 12.86
CA SER A 60 8.47 7.81 12.80
C SER A 60 9.02 7.02 11.62
N ALA A 61 9.08 7.62 10.43
CA ALA A 61 9.64 6.98 9.23
C ALA A 61 11.14 6.72 9.38
N LYS A 62 11.91 7.65 9.96
CA LYS A 62 13.34 7.44 10.25
C LYS A 62 13.55 6.27 11.21
N LYS A 63 12.85 6.25 12.34
CA LYS A 63 12.91 5.15 13.31
C LYS A 63 12.49 3.82 12.70
N ALA A 64 11.47 3.81 11.85
CA ALA A 64 11.04 2.61 11.13
C ALA A 64 12.12 2.14 10.15
N SER A 65 12.71 3.05 9.37
CA SER A 65 13.79 2.73 8.42
C SER A 65 14.98 2.10 9.13
N GLU A 66 15.40 2.65 10.26
CA GLU A 66 16.47 2.12 11.11
C GLU A 66 16.11 0.75 11.69
N LYS A 67 14.91 0.60 12.26
CA LYS A 67 14.44 -0.65 12.88
C LYS A 67 14.29 -1.80 11.88
N TYR A 68 13.79 -1.50 10.68
CA TYR A 68 13.49 -2.49 9.66
C TYR A 68 14.64 -2.68 8.65
N GLY A 69 15.65 -1.81 8.67
CA GLY A 69 16.74 -1.82 7.69
C GLY A 69 16.26 -1.52 6.27
N VAL A 70 15.14 -0.82 6.13
CA VAL A 70 14.50 -0.51 4.84
C VAL A 70 14.67 0.98 4.54
N THR A 71 15.27 1.30 3.40
CA THR A 71 15.40 2.64 2.84
C THR A 71 14.63 2.74 1.53
N HIS A 72 14.42 3.95 1.02
CA HIS A 72 13.80 4.14 -0.28
C HIS A 72 14.55 3.39 -1.40
N GLU A 73 15.89 3.33 -1.38
CA GLU A 73 16.67 2.62 -2.40
C GLU A 73 16.45 1.10 -2.36
N ASN A 74 16.32 0.54 -1.16
CA ASN A 74 16.23 -0.91 -0.99
C ASN A 74 14.79 -1.42 -0.89
N LEU A 75 13.79 -0.53 -0.86
CA LEU A 75 12.38 -0.88 -0.71
C LEU A 75 11.91 -1.83 -1.82
N LEU A 76 12.40 -1.65 -3.05
CA LEU A 76 12.12 -2.54 -4.19
C LEU A 76 13.21 -3.58 -4.49
N ALA A 77 14.33 -3.56 -3.76
CA ALA A 77 15.41 -4.52 -3.97
C ALA A 77 14.92 -5.97 -3.74
N PRO A 78 15.44 -6.96 -4.47
CA PRO A 78 15.02 -8.35 -4.30
C PRO A 78 15.34 -8.84 -2.89
N SER A 79 14.35 -9.39 -2.19
CA SER A 79 14.50 -9.92 -0.83
C SER A 79 15.20 -11.29 -0.78
N LYS A 80 15.48 -11.90 -1.93
CA LYS A 80 16.10 -13.25 -2.04
C LYS A 80 15.36 -14.32 -1.21
N GLY A 81 14.04 -14.17 -1.09
CA GLY A 81 13.17 -15.07 -0.32
C GLY A 81 13.28 -14.94 1.19
N ASP A 82 13.98 -13.93 1.72
CA ASP A 82 13.93 -13.57 3.13
C ASP A 82 12.54 -13.00 3.47
N LYS A 83 11.75 -13.77 4.20
CA LYS A 83 10.38 -13.42 4.60
C LYS A 83 10.35 -12.26 5.59
N LYS A 84 11.36 -12.14 6.46
CA LYS A 84 11.47 -11.02 7.40
C LYS A 84 11.68 -9.72 6.64
N LEU A 85 12.56 -9.72 5.63
CA LEU A 85 12.78 -8.56 4.78
C LEU A 85 11.56 -8.24 3.88
N ILE A 86 10.82 -9.26 3.42
CA ILE A 86 9.55 -9.02 2.69
C ILE A 86 8.56 -8.29 3.61
N MET A 87 8.32 -8.82 4.82
CA MET A 87 7.45 -8.17 5.80
C MET A 87 7.90 -6.74 6.10
N ALA A 88 9.21 -6.52 6.30
CA ALA A 88 9.79 -5.20 6.55
C ALA A 88 9.42 -4.17 5.49
N LYS A 89 9.45 -4.54 4.20
CA LYS A 89 9.11 -3.67 3.09
C LYS A 89 7.64 -3.27 3.10
N HIS A 90 6.74 -4.22 3.32
CA HIS A 90 5.31 -3.94 3.41
C HIS A 90 4.98 -3.10 4.66
N LEU A 91 5.59 -3.42 5.81
CA LEU A 91 5.48 -2.62 7.03
C LEU A 91 5.96 -1.19 6.83
N MET A 92 7.10 -0.99 6.14
CA MET A 92 7.63 0.35 5.90
C MET A 92 6.68 1.18 5.04
N ALA A 93 6.17 0.63 3.94
CA ALA A 93 5.17 1.29 3.10
C ALA A 93 3.88 1.60 3.90
N THR A 94 3.40 0.67 4.72
CA THR A 94 2.24 0.90 5.58
C THR A 94 2.50 2.00 6.61
N ILE A 95 3.68 2.06 7.22
CA ILE A 95 4.02 3.13 8.17
C ILE A 95 4.00 4.49 7.48
N LEU A 96 4.60 4.61 6.29
CA LEU A 96 4.58 5.84 5.50
C LEU A 96 3.15 6.27 5.12
N ASN A 97 2.29 5.31 4.78
CA ASN A 97 0.87 5.55 4.52
C ASN A 97 0.12 6.01 5.78
N PHE A 98 0.45 5.47 6.95
CA PHE A 98 -0.15 5.89 8.22
C PHE A 98 0.32 7.28 8.66
N GLN A 99 1.57 7.68 8.38
CA GLN A 99 2.04 9.03 8.76
C GLN A 99 1.28 10.14 8.04
N GLY A 100 0.90 9.95 6.77
CA GLY A 100 0.02 10.89 6.06
C GLY A 100 -1.41 10.97 6.62
N ARG A 101 -1.72 10.17 7.64
CA ARG A 101 -3.06 10.02 8.24
C ARG A 101 -3.07 10.25 9.76
N GLU A 102 -1.91 10.22 10.44
CA GLU A 102 -1.79 10.44 11.89
C GLU A 102 -1.72 11.93 12.26
N ASP A 103 -1.31 12.82 11.33
CA ASP A 103 -1.26 14.27 11.57
C ASP A 103 -2.63 14.96 11.45
N ASP A 104 -3.61 14.30 10.84
CA ASP A 104 -5.00 14.75 10.78
C ASP A 104 -5.86 13.91 11.76
N TYR A 105 -5.98 14.42 12.99
CA TYR A 105 -6.77 13.88 14.11
C TYR A 105 -8.29 13.90 13.87
N GLN A 106 -8.76 13.35 12.75
CA GLN A 106 -10.16 13.00 12.55
C GLN A 106 -10.23 11.63 11.89
N ASP A 107 -10.54 10.63 12.73
CA ASP A 107 -11.30 9.43 12.36
C ASP A 107 -11.12 9.01 10.89
N ASP A 108 -9.89 8.62 10.54
CA ASP A 108 -9.63 8.12 9.21
C ASP A 108 -10.24 6.72 9.15
N GLY A 109 -11.52 6.67 8.74
CA GLY A 109 -12.35 5.47 8.61
C GLY A 109 -11.79 4.42 7.65
N CYS A 110 -10.52 4.53 7.28
CA CYS A 110 -9.76 3.59 6.49
C CYS A 110 -8.78 2.74 7.29
N VAL A 111 -8.11 3.30 8.30
CA VAL A 111 -7.18 2.54 9.13
C VAL A 111 -7.87 1.86 10.31
N ASP A 112 -9.01 2.42 10.73
CA ASP A 112 -9.80 1.96 11.86
C ASP A 112 -11.13 1.29 11.45
N ALA A 113 -11.44 1.24 10.15
CA ALA A 113 -12.53 0.39 9.66
C ALA A 113 -12.15 -1.10 9.70
N GLU A 114 -13.18 -1.91 9.95
CA GLU A 114 -13.07 -3.36 9.93
C GLU A 114 -12.89 -3.86 8.50
N ILE A 115 -11.93 -4.77 8.35
CA ILE A 115 -11.72 -5.56 7.15
C ILE A 115 -12.91 -6.51 7.03
N THR A 116 -13.55 -6.52 5.86
CA THR A 116 -14.74 -7.35 5.57
C THR A 116 -14.48 -8.41 4.50
N MET A 117 -13.21 -8.75 4.28
CA MET A 117 -12.80 -9.82 3.37
C MET A 117 -12.87 -11.17 4.11
N ASP A 118 -13.58 -12.14 3.51
CA ASP A 118 -13.61 -13.53 4.00
C ASP A 118 -12.18 -14.06 4.23
N GLY A 119 -11.83 -14.38 5.48
CA GLY A 119 -10.50 -14.89 5.81
C GLY A 119 -10.09 -14.77 7.27
N GLN A 120 -8.79 -14.96 7.51
CA GLN A 120 -8.19 -15.08 8.85
C GLN A 120 -8.24 -13.79 9.71
N TYR A 121 -8.54 -12.64 9.09
CA TYR A 121 -8.55 -11.33 9.75
C TYR A 121 -9.82 -10.51 9.46
N ASP A 122 -10.91 -11.20 9.12
CA ASP A 122 -12.23 -10.57 9.06
C ASP A 122 -12.59 -9.95 10.44
N GLY A 123 -13.16 -8.75 10.42
CA GLY A 123 -13.44 -7.96 11.62
C GLY A 123 -12.22 -7.29 12.28
N TRP A 124 -11.01 -7.46 11.74
CA TRP A 124 -9.83 -6.74 12.23
C TRP A 124 -9.67 -5.40 11.52
N THR A 125 -8.97 -4.45 12.14
CA THR A 125 -8.58 -3.19 11.46
C THR A 125 -7.17 -3.28 10.88
N VAL A 126 -6.86 -2.40 9.92
CA VAL A 126 -5.49 -2.30 9.37
C VAL A 126 -4.48 -1.94 10.48
N ARG A 127 -4.91 -1.14 11.47
CA ARG A 127 -4.09 -0.82 12.65
C ARG A 127 -3.72 -2.07 13.45
N THR A 128 -4.67 -2.96 13.71
CA THR A 128 -4.43 -4.23 14.42
C THR A 128 -3.48 -5.12 13.63
N VAL A 129 -3.72 -5.27 12.32
CA VAL A 129 -2.85 -6.06 11.44
C VAL A 129 -1.42 -5.50 11.40
N LYS A 130 -1.25 -4.17 11.35
CA LYS A 130 0.06 -3.52 11.44
C LYS A 130 0.77 -3.88 12.75
N GLN A 131 0.07 -3.85 13.88
CA GLN A 131 0.65 -4.19 15.19
C GLN A 131 1.08 -5.66 15.26
N GLU A 132 0.25 -6.58 14.79
CA GLU A 132 0.58 -8.00 14.73
C GLU A 132 1.72 -8.29 13.76
N ALA A 133 1.80 -7.59 12.62
CA ALA A 133 2.94 -7.69 11.71
C ALA A 133 4.23 -7.15 12.34
N GLN A 134 4.17 -6.09 13.13
CA GLN A 134 5.33 -5.59 13.89
C GLN A 134 5.79 -6.58 14.96
N GLN A 135 4.84 -7.25 15.63
CA GLN A 135 5.13 -8.32 16.56
C GLN A 135 5.76 -9.51 15.83
N TRP A 136 5.19 -9.94 14.71
CA TRP A 136 5.74 -10.99 13.87
C TRP A 136 7.19 -10.68 13.47
N TYR A 137 7.45 -9.47 12.97
CA TYR A 137 8.80 -9.03 12.57
C TYR A 137 9.80 -9.09 13.72
N LYS A 138 9.38 -8.72 14.94
CA LYS A 138 10.22 -8.73 16.14
C LYS A 138 10.75 -10.13 16.47
N TYR A 139 9.93 -11.16 16.25
CA TYR A 139 10.28 -12.55 16.58
C TYR A 139 10.84 -13.33 15.37
N ALA A 140 10.69 -12.82 14.16
CA ALA A 140 11.28 -13.42 12.96
C ALA A 140 12.82 -13.30 12.97
N SER A 141 13.50 -14.35 12.49
CA SER A 141 14.97 -14.34 12.31
C SER A 141 15.36 -13.73 10.97
N ASP A 142 16.56 -13.16 10.87
CA ASP A 142 17.09 -12.67 9.60
C ASP A 142 17.31 -13.84 8.63
N GLY A 143 17.04 -13.65 7.33
CA GLY A 143 17.14 -14.71 6.33
C GLY A 143 16.04 -15.78 6.39
N GLN A 144 15.04 -15.63 7.26
CA GLN A 144 13.98 -16.61 7.47
C GLN A 144 13.23 -16.92 6.17
N LYS A 145 13.00 -18.22 5.91
CA LYS A 145 12.29 -18.69 4.71
C LYS A 145 10.83 -19.09 4.95
N LYS A 146 10.43 -19.26 6.21
CA LYS A 146 9.07 -19.61 6.63
C LYS A 146 8.29 -18.37 7.06
N TRP A 147 6.99 -18.36 6.84
CA TRP A 147 6.10 -17.30 7.31
C TRP A 147 5.58 -17.54 8.72
N VAL A 148 5.60 -18.78 9.16
CA VAL A 148 5.08 -19.18 10.47
C VAL A 148 6.16 -19.03 11.54
N ILE A 149 5.81 -18.38 12.66
CA ILE A 149 6.65 -18.28 13.86
C ILE A 149 5.87 -18.68 15.11
N GLN A 150 6.61 -18.99 16.18
CA GLN A 150 6.04 -19.38 17.47
C GLN A 150 6.29 -18.26 18.49
N ILE A 151 5.22 -17.73 19.08
CA ILE A 151 5.27 -16.71 20.13
C ILE A 151 4.52 -17.24 21.35
N ASN A 152 5.24 -17.47 22.45
CA ASN A 152 4.66 -17.95 23.73
C ASN A 152 3.81 -19.23 23.58
N GLY A 153 4.18 -20.11 22.64
CA GLY A 153 3.45 -21.36 22.36
C GLY A 153 2.28 -21.24 21.40
N ASN A 154 2.01 -20.03 20.87
CA ASN A 154 1.02 -19.81 19.82
C ASN A 154 1.71 -19.60 18.47
N GLU A 155 1.11 -20.18 17.44
CA GLU A 155 1.54 -19.99 16.06
C GLU A 155 1.00 -18.68 15.50
N LEU A 156 1.87 -17.89 14.87
CA LEU A 156 1.49 -16.68 14.13
C LEU A 156 1.98 -16.79 12.68
N ASP A 157 1.05 -16.74 11.74
CA ASP A 157 1.33 -16.77 10.31
C ASP A 157 1.52 -15.36 9.74
N GLY A 158 2.77 -15.06 9.36
CA GLY A 158 3.14 -13.80 8.74
C GLY A 158 2.70 -13.65 7.29
N GLU A 159 2.35 -14.73 6.58
CA GLU A 159 1.95 -14.65 5.17
C GLU A 159 0.64 -13.88 5.04
N ALA A 160 -0.37 -14.30 5.79
CA ALA A 160 -1.67 -13.65 5.80
C ALA A 160 -1.58 -12.19 6.26
N LEU A 161 -0.74 -11.89 7.27
CA LEU A 161 -0.50 -10.50 7.72
C LEU A 161 0.11 -9.67 6.59
N LYS A 162 1.14 -10.20 5.93
CA LYS A 162 1.80 -9.54 4.81
C LYS A 162 0.84 -9.31 3.64
N ASP A 163 -0.06 -10.24 3.35
CA ASP A 163 -1.03 -10.11 2.26
C ASP A 163 -2.08 -9.04 2.55
N VAL A 164 -2.56 -8.91 3.79
CA VAL A 164 -3.43 -7.79 4.17
C VAL A 164 -2.69 -6.46 4.03
N LEU A 165 -1.43 -6.36 4.50
CA LEU A 165 -0.64 -5.14 4.32
C LEU A 165 -0.39 -4.81 2.84
N ASP A 166 -0.20 -5.84 2.01
CA ASP A 166 -0.05 -5.69 0.56
C ASP A 166 -1.33 -5.17 -0.08
N TYR A 167 -2.50 -5.72 0.28
CA TYR A 167 -3.78 -5.17 -0.18
C TYR A 167 -4.00 -3.75 0.30
N TRP A 168 -3.73 -3.44 1.56
CA TRP A 168 -3.83 -2.07 2.05
C TRP A 168 -2.94 -1.10 1.26
N ASN A 169 -1.71 -1.47 0.94
CA ASN A 169 -0.78 -0.58 0.25
C ASN A 169 -1.06 -0.45 -1.26
N ASN A 170 -1.82 -1.37 -1.88
CA ASN A 170 -2.03 -1.39 -3.34
C ASN A 170 -3.48 -1.28 -3.79
N ASP A 171 -4.43 -1.82 -3.03
CA ASP A 171 -5.85 -1.90 -3.38
C ASP A 171 -6.71 -2.17 -2.12
N PRO A 172 -6.94 -1.14 -1.28
CA PRO A 172 -7.73 -1.27 -0.03
C PRO A 172 -9.14 -1.81 -0.24
N ALA A 173 -9.73 -1.63 -1.42
CA ALA A 173 -11.05 -2.15 -1.76
C ALA A 173 -11.12 -3.69 -1.67
N LYS A 174 -9.99 -4.40 -1.81
CA LYS A 174 -9.93 -5.85 -1.58
C LYS A 174 -10.13 -6.26 -0.12
N LEU A 175 -9.92 -5.32 0.80
CA LEU A 175 -10.20 -5.50 2.23
C LEU A 175 -11.63 -5.05 2.59
N GLY A 176 -12.44 -4.65 1.60
CA GLY A 176 -13.74 -4.03 1.81
C GLY A 176 -13.68 -2.55 2.23
N LEU A 177 -12.50 -1.92 2.13
CA LEU A 177 -12.28 -0.53 2.49
C LEU A 177 -12.51 0.38 1.27
N TYR A 178 -13.73 0.37 0.73
CA TYR A 178 -14.08 0.98 -0.57
C TYR A 178 -13.93 2.51 -0.63
N GLY A 179 -13.90 3.20 0.52
CA GLY A 179 -13.65 4.66 0.61
C GLY A 179 -12.18 5.04 0.72
N CYS A 180 -11.28 4.06 0.73
CA CYS A 180 -9.86 4.22 1.03
C CYS A 180 -8.98 4.01 -0.19
N ASP A 181 -9.56 3.44 -1.24
CA ASP A 181 -8.95 3.31 -2.55
C ASP A 181 -9.15 4.62 -3.33
N CYS A 182 -8.08 5.13 -3.91
CA CYS A 182 -8.13 6.34 -4.73
C CYS A 182 -7.85 5.95 -6.17
N LYS A 183 -8.93 5.77 -6.91
CA LYS A 183 -8.92 5.57 -8.36
C LYS A 183 -9.24 6.87 -9.08
#